data_AF-A0AAV1V6E5-F1
#
_entry.id   AF-A0AAV1V6E5-F1
#
_cell.length_a   1.000
_cell.length_b   1.000
_cell.length_c   1.000
_cell.angle_alpha   90.00
_cell.angle_beta   90.00
_cell.angle_gamma   90.00
#
_symmetry.space_group_name_H-M   'P 1'
#
loop_
_entity.id
_entity.type
_entity.pdbx_description
1 polymer ?
#
loop_
_entity_poly.entity_id
_entity_poly.type
_entity_poly.pdbx_seq_one_letter_code
_entity_poly.pdbx_strand_id
1 'polypeptide(L)'
;MQVTFALSNLTGRANTWALGLKLHDPNVFESLEILKSRLKETFEPRRAKFRSRSALLRLKQGNRDVHAYAQHLRYLASSVTEDPVDEHTLINVFIYGLVDGPVKTYMFREDFTR
;
A
#
# COMPACT_ATOMS: atom_id res chain seq x y z
N MET A 1 -5.83 -8.78 27.99
CA MET A 1 -6.65 -9.66 27.11
C MET A 1 -6.45 -9.43 25.62
N GLN A 2 -6.21 -8.20 25.14
CA GLN A 2 -6.08 -7.94 23.70
C GLN A 2 -4.87 -8.63 23.04
N VAL A 3 -3.69 -8.58 23.65
CA VAL A 3 -2.48 -9.23 23.11
C VAL A 3 -2.63 -10.75 23.06
N THR A 4 -3.13 -11.37 24.12
CA THR A 4 -3.35 -12.82 24.17
C THR A 4 -4.35 -13.30 23.13
N PHE A 5 -5.41 -12.52 22.88
CA PHE A 5 -6.38 -12.80 21.82
C PHE A 5 -5.77 -12.60 20.42
N ALA A 6 -5.00 -11.53 20.19
CA ALA A 6 -4.33 -11.32 18.90
C ALA A 6 -3.33 -12.46 18.60
N LEU A 7 -2.58 -12.90 19.61
CA LEU A 7 -1.65 -14.03 19.50
C LEU A 7 -2.34 -15.34 19.17
N SER A 8 -3.52 -15.63 19.75
CA SER A 8 -4.26 -16.87 19.46
C SER A 8 -4.77 -16.94 18.02
N ASN A 9 -4.86 -15.80 17.33
CA ASN A 9 -5.22 -15.74 15.91
C ASN A 9 -4.02 -15.92 14.97
N LEU A 10 -2.78 -15.94 15.49
CA LEU A 10 -1.61 -16.20 14.66
C LEU A 10 -1.52 -17.67 14.30
N THR A 11 -1.22 -17.97 13.04
CA THR A 11 -1.06 -19.33 12.53
C THR A 11 0.23 -19.47 11.71
N GLY A 12 0.66 -20.71 11.50
CA GLY A 12 1.85 -21.03 10.72
C GLY A 12 3.10 -20.29 11.22
N ARG A 13 3.85 -19.67 10.29
CA ARG A 13 5.12 -19.00 10.57
C ARG A 13 4.99 -17.84 11.57
N ALA A 14 3.86 -17.13 11.59
CA ALA A 14 3.64 -16.04 12.53
C ALA A 14 3.50 -16.56 13.97
N ASN A 15 2.85 -17.71 14.15
CA ASN A 15 2.76 -18.35 15.47
C ASN A 15 4.13 -18.83 15.97
N THR A 16 4.88 -19.57 15.13
CA THR A 16 6.24 -20.05 15.50
C THR A 16 7.18 -18.90 15.86
N TRP A 17 7.15 -17.81 15.10
CA TRP A 17 7.91 -16.60 15.39
C TRP A 17 7.52 -15.98 16.75
N ALA A 18 6.23 -15.79 17.00
CA ALA A 18 5.75 -15.18 18.23
C ALA A 18 6.09 -16.03 19.46
N LEU A 19 5.95 -17.36 19.36
CA LEU A 19 6.34 -18.30 20.40
C LEU A 19 7.85 -18.23 20.68
N GLY A 20 8.69 -18.21 19.63
CA GLY A 20 10.13 -18.08 19.77
C GLY A 20 10.55 -16.83 20.54
N LEU A 21 9.92 -15.68 20.23
CA LEU A 21 10.17 -14.44 20.98
C LEU A 21 9.74 -14.55 22.45
N LYS A 22 8.58 -15.15 22.74
CA LYS A 22 8.08 -15.31 24.12
C LYS A 22 8.91 -16.28 24.97
N LEU A 23 9.58 -17.25 24.34
CA LEU A 23 10.50 -18.16 25.04
C LEU A 23 11.73 -17.42 25.58
N HIS A 24 12.20 -16.40 24.86
CA HIS A 24 13.33 -15.58 25.30
C HIS A 24 12.91 -14.47 26.28
N ASP A 25 11.75 -13.87 26.06
CA ASP A 25 11.19 -12.83 26.93
C ASP A 25 9.66 -12.99 27.04
N PRO A 26 9.14 -13.45 28.20
CA PRO A 26 7.71 -13.60 28.42
C PRO A 26 6.89 -12.31 28.20
N ASN A 27 7.52 -11.14 28.37
CA ASN A 27 6.91 -9.83 28.28
C ASN A 27 7.15 -9.12 26.94
N VAL A 28 7.73 -9.79 25.93
CA VAL A 28 8.11 -9.20 24.63
C VAL A 28 6.98 -8.45 23.89
N PHE A 29 5.72 -8.75 24.20
CA PHE A 29 4.51 -8.11 23.68
C PHE A 29 3.72 -7.40 24.79
N GLU A 30 4.30 -6.35 25.38
CA GLU A 30 3.68 -5.61 26.50
C GLU A 30 2.36 -4.93 26.12
N SER A 31 2.17 -4.59 24.84
CA SER A 31 0.96 -3.95 24.33
C SER A 31 0.59 -4.45 22.93
N LEU A 32 -0.66 -4.19 22.53
CA LEU A 32 -1.13 -4.51 21.18
C LEU A 32 -0.36 -3.72 20.11
N GLU A 33 0.04 -2.48 20.42
CA GLU A 33 0.83 -1.65 19.51
C GLU A 33 2.25 -2.19 19.32
N ILE A 34 2.89 -2.70 20.38
CA ILE A 34 4.19 -3.39 20.27
C ILE A 34 4.07 -4.65 19.42
N LEU A 35 3.02 -5.46 19.63
CA LEU A 35 2.76 -6.64 18.80
C LEU A 35 2.59 -6.28 17.32
N LYS A 36 1.77 -5.25 17.02
CA LYS A 36 1.58 -4.75 15.64
C LYS A 36 2.88 -4.27 15.01
N SER A 37 3.68 -3.47 15.73
CA SER A 37 4.97 -2.96 15.22
C SER A 37 5.92 -4.09 14.88
N ARG A 38 6.10 -5.05 15.81
CA ARG A 38 6.99 -6.20 15.60
C ARG A 38 6.54 -7.10 14.45
N LEU A 39 5.22 -7.32 14.32
CA LEU A 39 4.65 -8.04 13.18
C LEU A 39 4.96 -7.31 11.87
N LYS A 40 4.76 -5.99 11.81
CA LYS A 40 5.11 -5.18 10.64
C LYS A 40 6.60 -5.30 10.33
N GLU A 41 7.49 -5.07 11.28
CA GLU A 41 8.94 -5.14 11.08
C GLU A 41 9.42 -6.50 10.58
N THR A 42 8.82 -7.59 11.08
CA THR A 42 9.25 -8.96 10.74
C THR A 42 8.68 -9.43 9.41
N PHE A 43 7.40 -9.15 9.14
CA PHE A 43 6.66 -9.73 8.02
C PHE A 43 6.41 -8.76 6.87
N GLU A 44 6.60 -7.44 7.07
CA GLU A 44 6.52 -6.47 5.97
C GLU A 44 7.69 -6.71 5.01
N PRO A 45 7.44 -6.93 3.72
CA PRO A 45 8.52 -7.09 2.77
C PRO A 45 9.43 -5.86 2.77
N ARG A 46 10.77 -6.04 2.75
CA ARG A 46 11.81 -4.97 2.80
C ARG A 46 11.64 -3.79 1.82
N ARG A 47 10.77 -3.92 0.81
CA ARG A 47 10.46 -2.88 -0.18
C ARG A 47 8.96 -2.62 -0.33
N ALA A 48 8.10 -3.11 0.55
CA ALA A 48 6.64 -2.96 0.42
C ALA A 48 6.25 -1.49 0.22
N LYS A 49 6.89 -0.60 0.99
CA LYS A 49 6.77 0.86 0.91
C LYS A 49 7.10 1.43 -0.47
N PHE A 50 8.23 1.00 -1.04
CA PHE A 50 8.68 1.43 -2.37
C PHE A 50 7.91 0.74 -3.51
N ARG A 51 7.35 -0.45 -3.28
CA ARG A 51 6.64 -1.22 -4.30
C ARG A 51 5.35 -0.51 -4.71
N SER A 52 4.52 -0.10 -3.75
CA SER A 52 3.25 0.58 -4.06
C SER A 52 3.49 1.91 -4.77
N ARG A 53 4.40 2.73 -4.24
CA ARG A 53 4.78 4.02 -4.86
C ARG A 53 5.40 3.83 -6.24
N SER A 54 6.34 2.88 -6.40
CA SER A 54 6.93 2.61 -7.71
C SER A 54 5.93 2.03 -8.71
N ALA A 55 4.99 1.21 -8.26
CA ALA A 55 3.93 0.67 -9.12
C ALA A 55 2.98 1.78 -9.56
N LEU A 56 2.61 2.67 -8.65
CA LEU A 56 1.81 3.86 -8.93
C LEU A 56 2.47 4.74 -9.99
N LEU A 57 3.75 5.13 -9.80
CA LEU A 57 4.46 6.00 -10.75
C LEU A 57 4.69 5.36 -12.14
N ARG A 58 4.64 4.03 -12.24
CA ARG A 58 4.75 3.29 -13.51
C ARG A 58 3.39 2.87 -14.08
N LEU A 59 2.29 3.27 -13.44
CA LEU A 59 0.96 2.79 -13.81
C LEU A 59 0.56 3.32 -15.19
N LYS A 60 0.20 2.40 -16.10
CA LYS A 60 -0.37 2.69 -17.41
C LYS A 60 -1.77 2.09 -17.53
N GLN A 61 -2.64 2.72 -18.30
CA GLN A 61 -4.00 2.22 -18.55
C GLN A 61 -3.96 0.83 -19.20
N GLY A 62 -3.14 0.65 -20.24
CA GLY A 62 -3.07 -0.60 -21.00
C GLY A 62 -4.44 -0.92 -21.63
N ASN A 63 -4.86 -2.18 -21.58
CA ASN A 63 -6.15 -2.61 -22.16
C ASN A 63 -7.35 -2.42 -21.21
N ARG A 64 -7.17 -1.73 -20.07
CA ARG A 64 -8.26 -1.46 -19.12
C ARG A 64 -9.11 -0.30 -19.61
N ASP A 65 -10.41 -0.37 -19.33
CA ASP A 65 -11.25 0.83 -19.42
C ASP A 65 -10.80 1.89 -18.40
N VAL A 66 -11.26 3.13 -18.59
CA VAL A 66 -10.84 4.27 -17.78
C VAL A 66 -11.29 4.14 -16.33
N HIS A 67 -12.44 3.51 -16.07
CA HIS A 67 -12.94 3.32 -14.71
C HIS A 67 -12.08 2.32 -13.94
N ALA A 68 -11.83 1.14 -14.52
CA ALA A 68 -10.97 0.11 -13.96
C ALA A 68 -9.53 0.63 -13.74
N TYR A 69 -9.04 1.45 -14.67
CA TYR A 69 -7.76 2.14 -14.53
C TYR A 69 -7.74 3.12 -13.34
N ALA A 70 -8.78 3.96 -13.21
CA ALA A 70 -8.92 4.89 -12.09
C ALA A 70 -9.01 4.17 -10.73
N GLN A 71 -9.74 3.05 -10.65
CA GLN A 71 -9.80 2.23 -9.44
C GLN A 71 -8.44 1.66 -9.07
N HIS A 72 -7.66 1.20 -10.05
CA HIS A 72 -6.31 0.69 -9.79
C HIS A 72 -5.37 1.79 -9.29
N LEU A 73 -5.45 2.99 -9.85
CA LEU A 73 -4.71 4.15 -9.34
C LEU A 73 -5.08 4.46 -7.88
N ARG A 74 -6.38 4.49 -7.54
CA ARG A 74 -6.84 4.71 -6.16
C ARG A 74 -6.34 3.65 -5.20
N TYR A 75 -6.39 2.37 -5.59
CA TYR A 75 -5.88 1.26 -4.80
C TYR A 75 -4.37 1.40 -4.52
N LEU A 76 -3.59 1.76 -5.53
CA LEU A 76 -2.15 1.95 -5.35
C LEU A 76 -1.85 3.19 -4.49
N ALA A 77 -2.59 4.27 -4.67
CA ALA A 77 -2.48 5.47 -3.84
C ALA A 77 -2.80 5.17 -2.37
N SER A 78 -3.89 4.44 -2.07
CA SER A 78 -4.24 4.05 -0.69
C SER A 78 -3.24 3.07 -0.07
N SER A 79 -2.50 2.33 -0.90
CA SER A 79 -1.46 1.40 -0.46
C SER A 79 -0.13 2.09 -0.13
N VAL A 80 0.00 3.40 -0.40
CA VAL A 80 1.14 4.23 0.03
C VAL A 80 0.81 4.81 1.40
N THR A 81 1.24 4.12 2.46
CA THR A 81 0.88 4.46 3.85
C THR A 81 1.80 5.51 4.50
N GLU A 82 3.00 5.69 3.97
CA GLU A 82 4.01 6.63 4.47
C GLU A 82 4.35 7.59 3.34
N ASP A 83 4.33 8.91 3.62
CA ASP A 83 4.52 9.97 2.62
C ASP A 83 3.51 9.83 1.44
N PRO A 84 2.23 10.21 1.64
CA PRO A 84 1.23 10.10 0.58
C PRO A 84 1.63 10.93 -0.64
N VAL A 85 1.34 10.43 -1.83
CA VAL A 85 1.60 11.15 -3.07
C VAL A 85 0.60 12.30 -3.20
N ASP A 86 1.09 13.49 -3.53
CA ASP A 86 0.24 14.67 -3.68
C ASP A 86 -0.75 14.52 -4.85
N GLU A 87 -1.86 15.24 -4.76
CA GLU A 87 -2.96 15.14 -5.73
C GLU A 87 -2.51 15.49 -7.15
N HIS A 88 -1.64 16.50 -7.30
CA HIS A 88 -1.14 16.89 -8.61
C HIS A 88 -0.26 15.80 -9.24
N THR A 89 0.58 15.12 -8.46
CA THR A 89 1.32 13.95 -8.94
C THR A 89 0.39 12.80 -9.30
N LEU A 90 -0.67 12.54 -8.53
CA LEU A 90 -1.66 11.51 -8.85
C LEU A 90 -2.40 11.79 -10.16
N ILE A 91 -2.83 13.04 -10.37
CA ILE A 91 -3.46 13.49 -11.63
C ILE A 91 -2.49 13.30 -12.79
N ASN A 92 -1.24 13.73 -12.64
CA ASN A 92 -0.22 13.55 -13.69
C ASN A 92 -0.01 12.06 -14.02
N VAL A 93 0.16 11.21 -13.00
CA VAL A 93 0.29 9.76 -13.21
C VAL A 93 -0.90 9.20 -13.97
N PHE A 94 -2.12 9.63 -13.62
CA PHE A 94 -3.34 9.21 -14.31
C PHE A 94 -3.33 9.64 -15.78
N ILE A 95 -3.13 10.93 -16.05
CA ILE A 95 -3.25 11.50 -17.41
C ILE A 95 -2.13 11.03 -18.33
N TYR A 96 -0.88 11.04 -17.86
CA TYR A 96 0.26 10.52 -18.62
C TYR A 96 0.24 8.99 -18.74
N GLY A 97 -0.53 8.31 -17.90
CA GLY A 97 -0.74 6.88 -17.96
C GLY A 97 -1.86 6.42 -18.87
N LEU A 98 -2.76 7.32 -19.30
CA LEU A 98 -3.81 7.02 -20.28
C LEU A 98 -3.21 6.61 -21.64
N VAL A 99 -3.91 5.69 -22.31
CA VAL A 99 -3.67 5.37 -23.71
C VAL A 99 -4.03 6.59 -24.56
N ASP A 100 -3.26 6.81 -25.63
CA ASP A 100 -3.51 7.92 -26.54
C ASP A 100 -4.90 7.78 -27.20
N GLY A 101 -5.66 8.87 -27.19
CA GLY A 101 -7.03 8.87 -27.70
C GLY A 101 -7.83 10.08 -27.20
N PRO A 102 -9.12 10.15 -27.57
CA PRO A 102 -9.97 11.31 -27.31
C PRO A 102 -10.03 11.71 -25.84
N VAL A 103 -10.08 10.72 -24.92
CA VAL A 103 -10.14 10.96 -23.47
C VAL A 103 -8.89 11.69 -22.98
N LYS A 104 -7.71 11.23 -23.39
CA LYS A 104 -6.43 11.84 -23.01
C LYS A 104 -6.31 13.26 -23.57
N THR A 105 -6.67 13.44 -24.85
CA THR A 105 -6.67 14.77 -25.49
C THR A 105 -7.63 15.74 -24.80
N TYR A 106 -8.81 15.27 -24.38
CA TYR A 106 -9.78 16.09 -23.66
C TYR A 106 -9.24 16.52 -22.29
N MET A 107 -8.67 15.59 -21.52
CA MET A 107 -8.12 15.89 -20.18
C MET A 107 -6.98 16.92 -20.23
N PHE A 108 -6.03 16.77 -21.15
CA PHE A 108 -4.98 17.79 -21.32
C PHE A 108 -5.54 19.17 -21.66
N ARG A 109 -6.62 19.26 -22.44
CA ARG A 109 -7.23 20.56 -22.75
C ARG A 109 -7.79 21.24 -21.51
N GLU A 110 -8.39 20.50 -20.59
CA GLU A 110 -8.95 21.08 -19.36
C GLU A 110 -7.86 21.50 -18.37
N ASP A 111 -6.77 20.73 -18.23
CA ASP A 111 -5.68 21.04 -17.28
C ASP A 111 -4.82 22.24 -17.68
N PHE A 112 -4.62 22.49 -18.98
CA PHE A 112 -3.89 23.67 -19.46
C PHE A 112 -4.74 24.95 -19.53
N THR A 113 -6.04 24.86 -19.21
CA THR A 113 -6.97 26.00 -19.22
C THR A 113 -7.33 26.52 -17.83
N ARG A 114 -6.71 25.99 -16.77
CA ARG A 114 -7.03 26.32 -15.38
C ARG A 114 -5.83 26.85 -14.60
#